data_AF-A0AAJ1B2Z1-F1
#
_entry.id   AF-A0AAJ1B2Z1-F1
#
_cell.length_a   1.000
_cell.length_b   1.000
_cell.length_c   1.000
_cell.angle_alpha   90.00
_cell.angle_beta   90.00
_cell.angle_gamma   90.00
#
_symmetry.space_group_name_H-M   'P 1'
#
loop_
_entity.id
_entity.type
_entity.pdbx_description
1 polymer ?
#
loop_
_entity_poly.entity_id
_entity_poly.type
_entity_poly.pdbx_seq_one_letter_code
_entity_poly.pdbx_strand_id
1 'polypeptide(L)' 'VAGKKGMEAVVRESQRNLGMYGKKSILFIDEIHRFNKGPQDYLLPFVEDGTIILIGATTENPYFEVNAALIS' A
#
# COMPACT_ATOMS: atom_id res chain seq x y z
N VAL A 1 -10.01 -5.70 12.03
CA VAL A 1 -9.21 -5.46 10.82
C VAL A 1 -8.76 -4.00 10.83
N ALA A 2 -7.47 -3.72 10.72
CA ALA A 2 -6.96 -2.35 10.72
C ALA A 2 -7.61 -1.57 9.58
N GLY A 3 -8.59 -0.71 9.91
CA GLY A 3 -9.37 0.01 8.93
C GLY A 3 -8.57 1.12 8.25
N LYS A 4 -9.22 1.81 7.30
CA LYS A 4 -8.71 2.96 6.52
C LYS A 4 -7.85 3.94 7.34
N LYS A 5 -8.24 4.22 8.59
CA LYS A 5 -7.52 5.12 9.51
C LYS A 5 -6.08 4.67 9.84
N GLY A 6 -5.84 3.36 9.95
CA GLY A 6 -4.49 2.84 10.19
C GLY A 6 -3.58 3.08 8.99
N MET A 7 -4.11 2.89 7.79
CA MET A 7 -3.37 3.10 6.55
C MET A 7 -3.04 4.56 6.29
N GLU A 8 -3.98 5.47 6.57
CA GLU A 8 -3.75 6.92 6.51
C GLU A 8 -2.61 7.36 7.45
N ALA A 9 -2.53 6.78 8.64
CA ALA A 9 -1.45 7.07 9.59
C ALA A 9 -0.09 6.60 9.06
N VAL A 10 -0.02 5.39 8.49
CA VAL A 10 1.23 4.83 7.91
C VAL A 10 1.70 5.65 6.72
N VAL A 11 0.79 6.05 5.83
CA VAL A 11 1.13 6.91 4.69
C VAL A 11 1.68 8.25 5.17
N ARG A 12 1.02 8.89 6.13
CA ARG A 12 1.47 10.17 6.68
C ARG A 12 2.86 10.08 7.30
N GLU A 13 3.14 9.01 8.02
CA GLU A 13 4.46 8.74 8.57
C GLU A 13 5.52 8.52 7.47
N SER A 14 5.16 7.76 6.43
CA SER A 14 6.04 7.51 5.28
C SER A 14 6.41 8.80 4.55
N GLN A 15 5.43 9.68 4.32
CA GLN A 15 5.66 11.01 3.73
C GLN A 15 6.60 11.87 4.58
N ARG A 16 6.42 11.86 5.92
CA ARG A 16 7.31 12.56 6.84
C ARG A 16 8.73 12.02 6.74
N ASN A 17 8.89 10.70 6.73
CA ASN A 17 10.21 10.06 6.65
C ASN A 17 10.91 10.35 5.32
N LEU A 18 10.17 10.35 4.22
CA LEU A 18 10.69 10.68 2.90
C LEU A 18 11.11 12.16 2.84
N GLY A 19 10.24 13.08 3.28
CA GLY A 19 10.50 14.51 3.21
C GLY A 19 11.61 15.01 4.16
N MET A 20 11.73 14.44 5.36
CA MET A 20 12.72 14.88 6.35
C MET A 20 14.07 14.18 6.19
N TYR A 21 14.08 12.91 5.81
CA TYR A 21 15.27 12.07 5.88
C TYR A 21 15.61 11.39 4.54
N GLY A 22 14.82 11.58 3.49
CA GLY A 22 14.97 10.85 2.23
C GLY A 22 14.75 9.34 2.37
N LYS A 23 14.12 8.89 3.47
CA LYS A 23 13.95 7.47 3.78
C LYS A 23 12.65 6.94 3.17
N LYS A 24 12.77 6.02 2.22
CA LYS A 24 11.64 5.25 1.69
C LYS A 24 11.13 4.27 2.74
N SER A 25 9.81 4.06 2.75
CA SER A 25 9.15 3.16 3.70
C SER A 25 8.57 1.95 2.96
N ILE A 26 8.67 0.76 3.54
CA ILE A 26 8.03 -0.45 3.02
C ILE A 26 6.70 -0.64 3.74
N LEU A 27 5.60 -0.71 2.99
CA LEU A 27 4.30 -1.13 3.50
C LEU A 27 4.10 -2.59 3.13
N PHE A 28 4.15 -3.47 4.13
CA PHE A 28 3.86 -4.89 3.95
C PHE A 28 2.39 -5.17 4.26
N ILE A 29 1.71 -5.86 3.35
CA ILE A 29 0.32 -6.30 3.52
C ILE A 29 0.29 -7.81 3.29
N ASP A 30 0.05 -8.56 4.38
CA ASP A 30 -0.24 -9.99 4.28
C ASP A 30 -1.70 -10.21 3.88
N GLU A 31 -1.95 -11.32 3.18
CA GLU A 31 -3.26 -11.66 2.60
C GLU A 31 -3.89 -10.48 1.84
N ILE A 32 -3.16 -9.83 0.94
CA ILE A 32 -3.61 -8.62 0.22
C ILE A 32 -4.91 -8.84 -0.57
N HIS A 33 -5.27 -10.08 -0.92
CA HIS A 33 -6.57 -10.42 -1.50
C HIS A 33 -7.77 -10.10 -0.58
N ARG A 34 -7.57 -9.95 0.74
CA ARG A 34 -8.61 -9.53 1.69
C ARG A 34 -8.86 -8.03 1.70
N PHE A 35 -8.01 -7.24 1.05
CA PHE A 35 -8.22 -5.80 0.92
C PHE A 35 -9.26 -5.52 -0.16
N ASN A 36 -10.35 -4.89 0.24
CA ASN A 36 -11.35 -4.38 -0.68
C ASN A 36 -10.71 -3.38 -1.67
N LYS A 37 -11.34 -3.17 -2.83
CA LYS A 37 -10.83 -2.26 -3.88
C LYS A 37 -10.53 -0.83 -3.39
N GLY A 38 -11.37 -0.25 -2.53
CA GLY A 38 -11.19 1.12 -2.03
C GLY A 38 -9.84 1.38 -1.34
N PRO A 39 -9.44 0.57 -0.32
CA PRO A 39 -8.10 0.58 0.24
C PRO A 39 -6.96 0.45 -0.79
N GLN A 40 -7.08 -0.44 -1.77
CA GLN A 40 -6.07 -0.61 -2.82
C GLN A 40 -5.93 0.66 -3.67
N ASP A 41 -7.05 1.23 -4.10
CA ASP A 41 -7.09 2.46 -4.90
C ASP A 41 -6.53 3.67 -4.13
N TYR A 42 -6.78 3.72 -2.82
CA TYR A 42 -6.21 4.75 -1.95
C TYR A 42 -4.68 4.70 -1.88
N LEU A 43 -4.09 3.50 -1.95
CA LEU A 43 -2.63 3.34 -1.88
C LEU A 43 -1.91 3.71 -3.18
N LEU A 44 -2.58 3.63 -4.33
CA LEU A 44 -1.97 3.83 -5.66
C LEU A 44 -1.11 5.09 -5.77
N PRO A 45 -1.59 6.31 -5.43
CA PRO A 45 -0.79 7.52 -5.61
C PRO A 45 0.53 7.49 -4.83
N PHE A 46 0.53 6.83 -3.66
CA PHE A 46 1.70 6.75 -2.78
C PHE A 46 2.70 5.67 -3.21
N VAL A 47 2.25 4.69 -3.98
CA VAL A 47 3.12 3.73 -4.66
C VAL A 47 3.74 4.40 -5.88
N GLU A 48 2.92 5.08 -6.69
CA GLU A 48 3.34 5.78 -7.92
C GLU A 48 4.38 6.87 -7.66
N ASP A 49 4.21 7.67 -6.59
CA ASP A 49 5.15 8.74 -6.24
C ASP A 49 6.36 8.26 -5.41
N GLY A 50 6.39 6.96 -5.04
CA GLY A 50 7.46 6.34 -4.27
C GLY A 50 7.47 6.68 -2.78
N THR A 51 6.41 7.29 -2.24
CA THR A 51 6.19 7.48 -0.79
C THR A 51 6.30 6.16 -0.04
N ILE A 52 5.70 5.11 -0.60
CA ILE A 52 5.79 3.74 -0.08
C ILE A 52 6.24 2.76 -1.15
N ILE A 53 6.97 1.74 -0.72
CA ILE A 53 7.19 0.51 -1.47
C ILE A 53 6.18 -0.51 -0.94
N LEU A 54 5.19 -0.87 -1.76
CA LEU A 54 4.17 -1.84 -1.36
C LEU A 54 4.68 -3.27 -1.62
N ILE A 55 4.62 -4.12 -0.60
CA ILE A 55 4.85 -5.57 -0.72
C ILE A 55 3.58 -6.28 -0.26
N GLY A 56 2.85 -6.87 -1.22
CA GLY A 56 1.68 -7.68 -0.96
C GLY A 56 2.02 -9.18 -0.95
N ALA A 57 1.59 -9.90 0.08
CA ALA A 57 1.62 -11.36 0.11
C ALA A 57 0.19 -11.92 -0.06
N THR A 58 0.04 -12.99 -0.82
CA THR A 58 -1.26 -13.65 -1.03
C THR A 58 -1.08 -15.13 -1.35
N THR A 59 -2.04 -15.95 -0.94
CA THR A 59 -2.18 -17.35 -1.37
C THR A 59 -3.09 -17.50 -2.59
N GLU A 60 -3.86 -16.47 -2.92
CA GLU A 60 -4.78 -16.42 -4.05
C GLU A 60 -4.09 -15.87 -5.31
N ASN A 61 -4.67 -16.15 -6.49
CA ASN A 61 -4.15 -15.65 -7.75
C ASN A 61 -4.26 -14.11 -7.82
N PRO A 62 -3.13 -13.37 -7.90
CA PRO A 62 -3.12 -11.91 -7.78
C PRO A 62 -3.88 -11.20 -8.91
N TYR A 63 -3.98 -11.80 -10.11
CA TYR A 63 -4.65 -11.18 -11.25
C TYR A 63 -6.17 -11.04 -11.08
N PHE A 64 -6.78 -11.74 -10.12
CA PHE A 64 -8.21 -11.64 -9.83
C PHE A 64 -8.53 -10.72 -8.65
N GLU A 65 -7.71 -10.74 -7.61
CA GLU A 65 -8.03 -10.11 -6.31
C GLU A 65 -7.29 -8.77 -6.07
N VAL A 66 -6.26 -8.48 -6.87
CA VAL A 66 -5.46 -7.26 -6.76
C VAL A 66 -5.76 -6.33 -7.93
N ASN A 67 -5.87 -5.03 -7.64
CA ASN A 67 -6.05 -4.01 -8.66
C ASN A 67 -4.89 -4.10 -9.67
N ALA A 68 -5.24 -4.19 -10.95
CA ALA A 68 -4.27 -4.27 -12.06
C ALA A 68 -3.23 -3.14 -12.04
N ALA A 69 -3.59 -1.95 -11.56
CA ALA A 69 -2.66 -0.82 -11.43
C ALA A 69 -1.55 -1.05 -10.37
N LEU A 70 -1.78 -1.95 -9.40
CA LEU A 70 -0.75 -2.37 -8.46
C LEU A 70 0.13 -3.52 -8.99
N ILE A 71 -0.26 -4.15 -10.11
CA ILE A 71 0.47 -5.25 -10.75
C ILE A 71 1.33 -4.74 -11.92
N SER A 72 0.93 -3.62 -12.56
CA SER A 72 1.48 -3.14 -13.83
C SER A 72 2.85 -2.48 -13.74
#